data_AF-A0A017RSK4-F1
#
_entry.id   AF-A0A017RSK4-F1
#
_cell.length_a   1.000
_cell.length_b   1.000
_cell.length_c   1.000
_cell.angle_alpha   90.00
_cell.angle_beta   90.00
_cell.angle_gamma   90.00
#
_symmetry.space_group_name_H-M   'P 1'
#
loop_
_entity.id
_entity.type
_entity.pdbx_description
1 polymer ?
#
loop_
_entity_poly.entity_id
_entity_poly.type
_entity_poly.pdbx_seq_one_letter_code
_entity_poly.pdbx_strand_id
1 'polypeptide(L)'
;MSRKASYNYNLQKQIRRELENERIRLNTQRFYNRYLQQYEDMINRGFIDILPKELSNINNMLNEIKNNLDSDVTLARDISYQLGAYINEVWSLGNVLSKRLAQEFKTKIIEIKQNRKTMKEAEDKLDIFMKLVSEIKDPLIMDFAYDELQNLKRKIELNSEQIALTEIKSEINKIIEIATNKAEMWKENKKKDMQNEIQLKTISEIEQHFKEDLNENPKEIENILNSINDIKSELIKGNKIDGKNFNEIMRKEIEDVNTVVLNETIRKEMVKRIIKSLKHSGFVVSNPKIIEENGEKIVKVIAKKPSGNTAICSVKIDGEFTYSFDNYEGQACKNDIKIFEQDLKKIYGVELSNERVIWENPDRISATAKPIDNNFMNKG
;
A
#
# COMPACT_ATOMS: atom_id res chain seq x y z
N MET A 1 86.36 -12.97 117.84
CA MET A 1 85.78 -13.34 116.53
C MET A 1 85.09 -12.12 115.94
N SER A 2 85.49 -11.66 114.75
CA SER A 2 84.84 -10.54 114.06
C SER A 2 84.29 -11.02 112.71
N ARG A 3 82.99 -10.83 112.49
CA ARG A 3 82.31 -11.10 111.22
C ARG A 3 82.11 -9.76 110.52
N LYS A 4 82.61 -9.62 109.29
CA LYS A 4 82.31 -8.51 108.39
C LYS A 4 81.62 -9.10 107.17
N ALA A 5 80.37 -8.73 106.94
CA ALA A 5 79.59 -9.16 105.77
C ALA A 5 79.25 -7.94 104.91
N SER A 6 79.42 -8.08 103.61
CA SER A 6 79.07 -7.06 102.60
C SER A 6 77.70 -7.38 102.00
N TYR A 7 76.78 -6.42 102.04
CA TYR A 7 75.38 -6.53 101.56
C TYR A 7 75.07 -5.61 100.36
N ASN A 8 76.08 -5.21 99.58
CA ASN A 8 75.94 -4.11 98.60
C ASN A 8 75.40 -4.53 97.21
N TYR A 9 75.62 -5.79 96.78
CA TYR A 9 75.35 -6.22 95.40
C TYR A 9 73.86 -6.42 95.07
N ASN A 10 73.07 -6.98 96.01
CA ASN A 10 71.65 -7.26 95.78
C ASN A 10 70.78 -5.99 95.80
N LEU A 11 71.09 -5.05 96.69
CA LEU A 11 70.38 -3.77 96.79
C LEU A 11 70.64 -2.88 95.56
N GLN A 12 71.89 -2.79 95.09
CA GLN A 12 72.21 -2.08 93.85
C GLN A 12 71.51 -2.67 92.63
N LYS A 13 71.38 -4.00 92.56
CA LYS A 13 70.65 -4.69 91.48
C LYS A 13 69.14 -4.41 91.50
N GLN A 14 68.54 -4.26 92.69
CA GLN A 14 67.14 -3.89 92.85
C GLN A 14 66.88 -2.43 92.43
N ILE A 15 67.67 -1.48 92.96
CA ILE A 15 67.56 -0.05 92.59
C ILE A 15 67.75 0.15 91.09
N ARG A 16 68.72 -0.55 90.48
CA ARG A 16 68.95 -0.47 89.04
C ARG A 16 67.75 -0.98 88.23
N ARG A 17 67.11 -2.06 88.67
CA ARG A 17 65.88 -2.59 88.04
C ARG A 17 64.70 -1.64 88.20
N GLU A 18 64.53 -1.03 89.36
CA GLU A 18 63.46 -0.04 89.60
C GLU A 18 63.64 1.21 88.74
N LEU A 19 64.85 1.76 88.66
CA LEU A 19 65.16 2.90 87.79
C LEU A 19 64.98 2.57 86.30
N GLU A 20 65.34 1.35 85.88
CA GLU A 20 65.13 0.88 84.52
C GLU A 20 63.65 0.70 84.20
N ASN A 21 62.87 0.11 85.12
CA ASN A 21 61.42 -0.02 84.99
C ASN A 21 60.73 1.35 84.95
N GLU A 22 61.09 2.30 85.81
CA GLU A 22 60.55 3.68 85.77
C GLU A 22 60.85 4.37 84.43
N ARG A 23 62.08 4.21 83.91
CA ARG A 23 62.44 4.77 82.60
C ARG A 23 61.63 4.14 81.47
N ILE A 24 61.45 2.81 81.48
CA ILE A 24 60.64 2.12 80.48
C ILE A 24 59.19 2.59 80.59
N ARG A 25 58.61 2.66 81.79
CA ARG A 25 57.24 3.14 82.03
C ARG A 25 57.03 4.54 81.46
N LEU A 26 57.89 5.50 81.79
CA LEU A 26 57.78 6.87 81.28
C LEU A 26 57.85 6.94 79.75
N ASN A 27 58.73 6.15 79.13
CA ASN A 27 58.84 6.10 77.68
C ASN A 27 57.61 5.44 77.03
N THR A 28 57.16 4.31 77.57
CA THR A 28 55.96 3.60 77.09
C THR A 28 54.71 4.47 77.23
N GLN A 29 54.58 5.23 78.32
CA GLN A 29 53.47 6.19 78.51
C GLN A 29 53.47 7.28 77.43
N ARG A 30 54.65 7.79 77.06
CA ARG A 30 54.77 8.78 75.96
C ARG A 30 54.35 8.19 74.62
N PHE A 31 54.75 6.95 74.33
CA PHE A 31 54.31 6.25 73.12
C PHE A 31 52.80 5.99 73.12
N TYR A 32 52.25 5.51 74.24
CA TYR A 32 50.81 5.29 74.41
C TYR A 32 49.99 6.55 74.11
N ASN A 33 50.34 7.70 74.71
CA ASN A 33 49.63 8.95 74.48
C ASN A 33 49.67 9.38 73.00
N ARG A 34 50.82 9.21 72.34
CA ARG A 34 50.97 9.48 70.91
C ARG A 34 50.11 8.55 70.06
N TYR A 35 50.10 7.25 70.37
CA TYR A 35 49.31 6.26 69.65
C TYR A 35 47.81 6.45 69.84
N LEU A 36 47.38 6.86 71.03
CA LEU A 36 45.99 7.23 71.31
C LEU A 36 45.55 8.42 70.43
N GLN A 37 46.38 9.46 70.33
CA GLN A 37 46.11 10.59 69.44
C GLN A 37 46.03 10.16 67.97
N GLN A 38 46.96 9.31 67.51
CA GLN A 38 46.94 8.79 66.14
C GLN A 38 45.70 7.95 65.85
N TYR A 39 45.23 7.18 66.83
CA TYR A 39 43.99 6.42 66.74
C TYR A 39 42.76 7.33 66.61
N GLU A 40 42.65 8.38 67.42
CA GLU A 40 41.57 9.38 67.31
C GLU A 40 41.62 10.11 65.96
N ASP A 41 42.80 10.48 65.46
CA ASP A 41 42.96 11.08 64.15
C ASP A 41 42.48 10.16 63.01
N MET A 42 42.69 8.84 63.12
CA MET A 42 42.15 7.87 62.16
C MET A 42 40.63 7.83 62.19
N ILE A 43 40.01 7.85 63.38
CA ILE A 43 38.54 7.89 63.52
C ILE A 43 38.00 9.17 62.90
N ASN A 44 38.60 10.33 63.19
CA ASN A 44 38.18 11.62 62.65
C ASN A 44 38.27 11.70 61.12
N ARG A 45 39.20 10.95 60.51
CA ARG A 45 39.32 10.80 59.05
C ARG A 45 38.30 9.82 58.45
N GLY A 46 37.45 9.20 59.27
CA GLY A 46 36.47 8.22 58.84
C GLY A 46 37.08 6.85 58.52
N PHE A 47 38.28 6.53 59.01
CA PHE A 47 38.86 5.20 58.78
C PHE A 47 38.04 4.11 59.47
N ILE A 48 37.19 4.44 60.44
CA ILE A 48 36.30 3.49 61.11
C ILE A 48 35.33 2.80 60.15
N ASP A 49 34.89 3.50 59.10
CA ASP A 49 33.99 2.94 58.09
C ASP A 49 34.73 2.08 57.05
N ILE A 50 36.05 2.24 56.95
CA ILE A 50 36.90 1.60 55.93
C ILE A 50 37.66 0.40 56.51
N LEU A 51 38.17 0.54 57.73
CA LEU A 51 39.07 -0.38 58.43
C LEU A 51 38.59 -0.65 59.89
N PRO A 52 37.34 -1.12 60.09
CA PRO A 52 36.77 -1.27 61.42
C PRO A 52 37.53 -2.30 62.27
N LYS A 53 38.04 -3.37 61.64
CA LYS A 53 38.73 -4.46 62.34
C LYS A 53 40.11 -4.02 62.81
N GLU A 54 40.84 -3.31 61.97
CA GLU A 54 42.18 -2.81 62.23
C GLU A 54 42.16 -1.76 63.34
N LEU A 55 41.16 -0.87 63.34
CA LEU A 55 40.95 0.10 64.41
C LEU A 55 40.53 -0.57 65.73
N SER A 56 39.70 -1.62 65.67
CA SER A 56 39.40 -2.42 66.85
C SER A 56 40.66 -3.05 67.46
N ASN A 57 41.57 -3.56 66.62
CA ASN A 57 42.83 -4.14 67.08
C ASN A 57 43.76 -3.10 67.71
N ILE A 58 43.89 -1.91 67.12
CA ILE A 58 44.63 -0.79 67.72
C ILE A 58 44.08 -0.43 69.10
N ASN A 59 42.76 -0.34 69.23
CA ASN A 59 42.10 -0.04 70.50
C ASN A 59 42.37 -1.13 71.55
N ASN A 60 42.33 -2.41 71.15
CA ASN A 60 42.65 -3.53 72.04
C ASN A 60 44.10 -3.47 72.53
N MET A 61 45.06 -3.24 71.63
CA MET A 61 46.49 -3.11 71.97
C MET A 61 46.75 -1.88 72.86
N LEU A 62 46.07 -0.75 72.63
CA LEU A 62 46.12 0.41 73.52
C LEU A 62 45.65 0.07 74.94
N ASN A 63 44.53 -0.67 75.05
CA ASN A 63 44.02 -1.12 76.35
C ASN A 63 45.00 -2.09 77.04
N GLU A 64 45.63 -3.01 76.30
CA GLU A 64 46.64 -3.92 76.85
C GLU A 64 47.89 -3.17 77.36
N ILE A 65 48.37 -2.17 76.64
CA ILE A 65 49.48 -1.31 77.11
C ILE A 65 49.05 -0.60 78.40
N LYS A 66 47.85 0.00 78.42
CA LYS A 66 47.32 0.71 79.57
C LYS A 66 47.25 -0.16 80.82
N ASN A 67 46.78 -1.40 80.68
CA ASN A 67 46.63 -2.34 81.79
C ASN A 67 47.97 -2.85 82.33
N ASN A 68 49.00 -2.98 81.48
CA ASN A 68 50.30 -3.53 81.87
C ASN A 68 51.32 -2.49 82.35
N LEU A 69 51.06 -1.19 82.20
CA LEU A 69 51.99 -0.12 82.61
C LEU A 69 52.34 -0.14 84.10
N ASP A 70 51.43 -0.63 84.94
CA ASP A 70 51.64 -0.72 86.39
C ASP A 70 52.08 -2.11 86.86
N SER A 71 51.68 -3.17 86.15
CA SER A 71 51.94 -4.58 86.52
C SER A 71 53.16 -5.22 85.84
N ASP A 72 53.32 -5.07 84.52
CA ASP A 72 54.42 -5.63 83.72
C ASP A 72 54.89 -4.62 82.67
N VAL A 73 55.87 -3.80 83.08
CA VAL A 73 56.39 -2.70 82.28
C VAL A 73 57.13 -3.18 81.03
N THR A 74 57.75 -4.36 81.09
CA THR A 74 58.45 -4.95 79.94
C THR A 74 57.48 -5.42 78.86
N LEU A 75 56.39 -6.06 79.25
CA LEU A 75 55.32 -6.46 78.33
C LEU A 75 54.66 -5.24 77.68
N ALA A 76 54.33 -4.21 78.47
CA ALA A 76 53.74 -2.98 77.95
C ALA A 76 54.63 -2.29 76.90
N ARG A 77 55.96 -2.31 77.08
CA ARG A 77 56.92 -1.80 76.11
C ARG A 77 56.91 -2.60 74.81
N ASP A 78 56.90 -3.92 74.91
CA ASP A 78 56.99 -4.78 73.72
C ASP A 78 55.70 -4.67 72.88
N ILE A 79 54.52 -4.62 73.52
CA ILE A 79 53.24 -4.34 72.85
C ILE A 79 53.25 -2.94 72.23
N SER A 80 53.80 -1.93 72.92
CA SER A 80 53.95 -0.58 72.38
C SER A 80 54.77 -0.53 71.08
N TYR A 81 55.84 -1.32 70.97
CA TYR A 81 56.61 -1.37 69.72
C TYR A 81 55.84 -2.03 68.57
N GLN A 82 55.12 -3.12 68.86
CA GLN A 82 54.25 -3.76 67.87
C GLN A 82 53.13 -2.81 67.41
N LEU A 83 52.50 -2.11 68.36
CA LEU A 83 51.43 -1.14 68.07
C LEU A 83 51.93 -0.01 67.16
N GLY A 84 53.14 0.51 67.40
CA GLY A 84 53.72 1.57 66.57
C GLY A 84 53.90 1.17 65.12
N ALA A 85 54.34 -0.07 64.85
CA ALA A 85 54.45 -0.60 63.49
C ALA A 85 53.05 -0.74 62.86
N TYR A 86 52.11 -1.32 63.60
CA TYR A 86 50.74 -1.56 63.13
C TYR A 86 49.97 -0.27 62.83
N ILE A 87 50.10 0.77 63.66
CA ILE A 87 49.49 2.09 63.42
C ILE A 87 49.97 2.70 62.10
N ASN A 88 51.26 2.60 61.79
CA ASN A 88 51.78 3.13 60.53
C ASN A 88 51.24 2.37 59.31
N GLU A 89 51.09 1.05 59.43
CA GLU A 89 50.49 0.21 58.40
C GLU A 89 49.02 0.59 58.16
N VAL A 90 48.21 0.63 59.22
CA VAL A 90 46.79 1.00 59.15
C VAL A 90 46.61 2.42 58.63
N TRP A 91 47.48 3.35 59.02
CA TRP A 91 47.45 4.73 58.51
C TRP A 91 47.69 4.78 57.00
N SER A 92 48.73 4.08 56.53
CA SER A 92 49.06 4.01 55.11
C SER A 92 47.91 3.39 54.31
N LEU A 93 47.39 2.25 54.79
CA LEU A 93 46.28 1.53 54.18
C LEU A 93 45.02 2.40 54.10
N GLY A 94 44.65 3.06 55.20
CA GLY A 94 43.49 3.94 55.28
C GLY A 94 43.57 5.06 54.25
N ASN A 95 44.71 5.76 54.15
CA ASN A 95 44.89 6.82 53.16
C ASN A 95 44.80 6.31 51.71
N VAL A 96 45.39 5.14 51.41
CA VAL A 96 45.32 4.54 50.07
C VAL A 96 43.87 4.18 49.71
N LEU A 97 43.14 3.53 50.63
CA LEU A 97 41.75 3.14 50.42
C LEU A 97 40.82 4.36 50.31
N SER A 98 40.95 5.36 51.18
CA SER A 98 40.19 6.61 51.09
C SER A 98 40.41 7.32 49.76
N LYS A 99 41.66 7.41 49.29
CA LYS A 99 42.00 8.02 48.00
C LYS A 99 41.37 7.26 46.83
N ARG A 100 41.41 5.93 46.86
CA ARG A 100 40.78 5.08 45.85
C ARG A 100 39.27 5.27 45.80
N LEU A 101 38.59 5.22 46.96
CA LEU A 101 37.15 5.42 47.04
C LEU A 101 36.75 6.80 46.50
N ALA A 102 37.48 7.85 46.86
CA ALA A 102 37.24 9.20 46.33
C ALA A 102 37.38 9.27 44.80
N GLN A 103 38.37 8.56 44.23
CA GLN A 103 38.52 8.46 42.78
C GLN A 103 37.35 7.70 42.13
N GLU A 104 36.94 6.56 42.69
CA GLU A 104 35.81 5.77 42.18
C GLU A 104 34.47 6.54 42.25
N PHE A 105 34.24 7.33 43.30
CA PHE A 105 33.07 8.21 43.36
C PHE A 105 33.12 9.30 42.28
N LYS A 106 34.30 9.91 42.07
CA LYS A 106 34.47 10.93 41.03
C LYS A 106 34.22 10.37 39.64
N THR A 107 34.75 9.18 39.33
CA THR A 107 34.53 8.54 38.02
C THR A 107 33.06 8.21 37.82
N LYS A 108 32.38 7.62 38.82
CA LYS A 108 30.94 7.35 38.77
C LYS A 108 30.10 8.59 38.52
N ILE A 109 30.43 9.73 39.16
CA ILE A 109 29.71 10.99 38.94
C ILE A 109 29.90 11.49 37.49
N ILE A 110 31.12 11.35 36.94
CA ILE A 110 31.40 11.74 35.55
C ILE A 110 30.61 10.84 34.59
N GLU A 111 30.62 9.53 34.80
CA GLU A 111 29.85 8.56 34.00
C GLU A 111 28.35 8.85 34.03
N ILE A 112 27.77 9.10 35.22
CA ILE A 112 26.36 9.46 35.36
C ILE A 112 26.03 10.74 34.59
N LYS A 113 26.90 11.76 34.65
CA LYS A 113 26.70 13.02 33.92
C LYS A 113 26.79 12.82 32.41
N GLN A 114 27.74 12.02 31.94
CA GLN A 114 27.88 11.67 30.52
C GLN A 114 26.64 10.91 30.04
N ASN A 115 26.23 9.85 30.74
CA ASN A 115 25.03 9.08 30.41
C ASN A 115 23.77 9.94 30.35
N ARG A 116 23.60 10.90 31.27
CA ARG A 116 22.46 11.85 31.21
C ARG A 116 22.51 12.75 29.98
N LYS A 117 23.69 13.23 29.60
CA LYS A 117 23.86 14.08 28.41
C LYS A 117 23.53 13.30 27.14
N THR A 118 23.97 12.06 27.04
CA THR A 118 23.81 11.21 25.85
C THR A 118 22.36 10.74 25.69
N MET A 119 21.67 10.45 26.79
CA MET A 119 20.22 10.20 26.76
C MET A 119 19.44 11.44 26.28
N LYS A 120 19.77 12.63 26.79
CA LYS A 120 19.10 13.86 26.36
C LYS A 120 19.35 14.17 24.88
N GLU A 121 20.57 13.98 24.39
CA GLU A 121 20.90 14.14 22.97
C GLU A 121 20.15 13.13 22.08
N ALA A 122 19.90 11.91 22.57
CA ALA A 122 19.08 10.92 21.87
C ALA A 122 17.60 11.34 21.80
N GLU A 123 17.05 11.84 22.92
CA GLU A 123 15.68 12.38 22.99
C GLU A 123 15.48 13.54 21.99
N ASP A 124 16.38 14.53 22.01
CA ASP A 124 16.30 15.69 21.09
C ASP A 124 16.35 15.26 19.61
N LYS A 125 17.15 14.24 19.28
CA LYS A 125 17.25 13.67 17.92
C LYS A 125 15.99 12.91 17.53
N LEU A 126 15.39 12.16 18.46
CA LEU A 126 14.14 11.44 18.22
C LEU A 126 12.97 12.40 18.02
N ASP A 127 12.89 13.50 18.77
CA ASP A 127 11.86 14.52 18.57
C ASP A 127 11.94 15.14 17.17
N ILE A 128 13.15 15.45 16.70
CA ILE A 128 13.37 15.95 15.34
C ILE A 128 13.01 14.89 14.30
N PHE A 129 13.42 13.64 14.51
CA PHE A 129 13.04 12.52 13.65
C PHE A 129 11.50 12.40 13.54
N MET A 130 10.79 12.39 14.66
CA MET A 130 9.33 12.28 14.69
C MET A 130 8.66 13.45 13.97
N LYS A 131 9.18 14.67 14.16
CA LYS A 131 8.69 15.85 13.44
C LYS A 131 8.84 15.69 11.92
N LEU A 132 10.01 15.29 11.45
CA LEU A 132 10.27 15.12 10.01
C LEU A 132 9.43 13.99 9.41
N VAL A 133 9.25 12.87 10.13
CA VAL A 133 8.37 11.78 9.69
C VAL A 133 6.92 12.24 9.61
N SER A 134 6.46 13.08 10.55
CA SER A 134 5.09 13.62 10.52
C SER A 134 4.80 14.55 9.34
N GLU A 135 5.82 15.06 8.66
CA GLU A 135 5.67 15.88 7.45
C GLU A 135 5.33 15.05 6.21
N ILE A 136 5.50 13.72 6.26
CA ILE A 136 5.13 12.79 5.17
C ILE A 136 3.60 12.63 5.13
N LYS A 137 2.95 13.33 4.20
CA LYS A 137 1.48 13.36 4.09
C LYS A 137 0.89 12.23 3.26
N ASP A 138 1.61 11.69 2.27
CA ASP A 138 1.10 10.62 1.40
C ASP A 138 1.23 9.27 2.13
N PRO A 139 0.11 8.57 2.43
CA PRO A 139 0.14 7.29 3.14
C PRO A 139 0.91 6.20 2.39
N LEU A 140 0.91 6.24 1.05
CA LEU A 140 1.63 5.26 0.24
C LEU A 140 3.15 5.46 0.33
N ILE A 141 3.59 6.72 0.34
CA ILE A 141 5.02 7.04 0.57
C ILE A 141 5.41 6.57 1.97
N MET A 142 4.56 6.81 2.97
CA MET A 142 4.82 6.38 4.34
C MET A 142 4.93 4.85 4.45
N ASP A 143 4.06 4.10 3.76
CA ASP A 143 4.09 2.63 3.72
C ASP A 143 5.42 2.12 3.15
N PHE A 144 5.86 2.65 2.00
CA PHE A 144 7.14 2.26 1.40
C PHE A 144 8.37 2.71 2.20
N ALA A 145 8.26 3.78 2.98
CA ALA A 145 9.34 4.30 3.82
C ALA A 145 9.41 3.63 5.20
N TYR A 146 8.36 2.92 5.63
CA TYR A 146 8.16 2.51 7.01
C TYR A 146 9.33 1.73 7.59
N ASP A 147 9.76 0.65 6.92
CA ASP A 147 10.83 -0.23 7.42
C ASP A 147 12.18 0.50 7.51
N GLU A 148 12.49 1.37 6.54
CA GLU A 148 13.72 2.15 6.51
C GLU A 148 13.73 3.22 7.62
N LEU A 149 12.58 3.87 7.85
CA LEU A 149 12.39 4.82 8.96
C LEU A 149 12.50 4.13 10.33
N GLN A 150 11.93 2.94 10.51
CA GLN A 150 12.07 2.16 11.75
C GLN A 150 13.53 1.77 12.01
N ASN A 151 14.25 1.37 10.95
CA ASN A 151 15.68 1.06 11.06
C ASN A 151 16.50 2.30 11.43
N LEU A 152 16.19 3.47 10.86
CA LEU A 152 16.84 4.73 11.22
C LEU A 152 16.53 5.13 12.67
N LYS A 153 15.28 5.00 13.11
CA LYS A 153 14.88 5.22 14.51
C LYS A 153 15.70 4.38 15.47
N ARG A 154 15.81 3.07 15.21
CA ARG A 154 16.57 2.14 16.05
C ARG A 154 18.09 2.46 16.05
N LYS A 155 18.64 2.95 14.93
CA LYS A 155 20.03 3.44 14.88
C LYS A 155 20.23 4.67 15.77
N ILE A 156 19.28 5.60 15.80
CA ILE A 156 19.33 6.79 16.67
C ILE A 156 19.26 6.38 18.14
N GLU A 157 18.40 5.42 18.51
CA GLU A 157 18.28 4.92 19.88
C GLU A 157 19.56 4.23 20.38
N LEU A 158 20.25 3.48 19.51
CA LEU A 158 21.45 2.71 19.90
C LEU A 158 22.75 3.52 19.83
N ASN A 159 22.90 4.39 18.84
CA ASN A 159 24.18 5.06 18.52
C ASN A 159 24.01 6.59 18.39
N SER A 160 23.25 7.20 19.29
CA SER A 160 22.93 8.64 19.22
C SER A 160 24.17 9.53 19.13
N GLU A 161 25.26 9.21 19.83
CA GLU A 161 26.50 10.01 19.84
C GLU A 161 27.19 10.09 18.47
N GLN A 162 27.06 9.05 17.65
CA GLN A 162 27.80 8.90 16.39
C GLN A 162 27.07 9.51 15.18
N ILE A 163 25.77 9.75 15.31
CA ILE A 163 24.92 10.18 14.21
C ILE A 163 24.67 11.69 14.33
N ALA A 164 25.14 12.47 13.35
CA ALA A 164 24.89 13.90 13.34
C ALA A 164 23.43 14.23 12.97
N LEU A 165 22.88 15.34 13.48
CA LEU A 165 21.54 15.81 13.11
C LEU A 165 21.37 16.03 11.60
N THR A 166 22.43 16.46 10.92
CA THR A 166 22.47 16.64 9.47
C THR A 166 22.39 15.31 8.72
N GLU A 167 22.96 14.25 9.28
CA GLU A 167 22.89 12.89 8.73
C GLU A 167 21.50 12.30 8.89
N ILE A 168 20.83 12.52 10.03
CA ILE A 168 19.42 12.11 10.21
C ILE A 168 18.54 12.74 9.14
N LYS A 169 18.68 14.05 8.91
CA LYS A 169 17.92 14.76 7.88
C LYS A 169 18.21 14.24 6.47
N SER A 170 19.48 14.02 6.14
CA SER A 170 19.85 13.55 4.81
C SER A 170 19.38 12.12 4.54
N GLU A 171 19.47 11.23 5.55
CA GLU A 171 18.97 9.86 5.45
C GLU A 171 17.44 9.83 5.31
N ILE A 172 16.69 10.63 6.10
CA ILE A 172 15.24 10.75 5.93
C ILE A 172 14.88 11.20 4.52
N ASN A 173 15.56 12.22 3.99
CA ASN A 173 15.29 12.71 2.63
C ASN A 173 15.55 11.64 1.57
N LYS A 174 16.62 10.85 1.69
CA LYS A 174 16.89 9.73 0.78
C LYS A 174 15.82 8.64 0.87
N ILE A 175 15.39 8.29 2.08
CA ILE A 175 14.31 7.31 2.29
C ILE A 175 13.02 7.80 1.62
N ILE A 176 12.69 9.08 1.80
CA ILE A 176 11.52 9.71 1.16
C ILE A 176 11.66 9.66 -0.37
N GLU A 177 12.82 10.00 -0.93
CA GLU A 177 13.07 9.98 -2.39
C GLU A 177 12.94 8.56 -2.99
N ILE A 178 13.46 7.55 -2.29
CA ILE A 178 13.31 6.15 -2.71
C ILE A 178 11.85 5.72 -2.64
N ALA A 179 11.16 6.06 -1.54
CA ALA A 179 9.75 5.75 -1.35
C ALA A 179 8.84 6.47 -2.36
N THR A 180 9.13 7.73 -2.73
CA THR A 180 8.40 8.46 -3.76
C THR A 180 8.51 7.77 -5.10
N ASN A 181 9.73 7.37 -5.50
CA ASN A 181 9.94 6.66 -6.76
C ASN A 181 9.21 5.31 -6.79
N LYS A 182 9.25 4.54 -5.70
CA LYS A 182 8.49 3.29 -5.57
C LYS A 182 6.97 3.54 -5.66
N ALA A 183 6.47 4.57 -4.99
CA ALA A 183 5.06 4.94 -4.99
C ALA A 183 4.57 5.36 -6.39
N GLU A 184 5.37 6.13 -7.13
CA GLU A 184 5.06 6.52 -8.50
C GLU A 184 5.04 5.32 -9.44
N MET A 185 6.07 4.46 -9.40
CA MET A 185 6.11 3.23 -10.19
C MET A 185 4.91 2.32 -9.87
N TRP A 186 4.53 2.21 -8.59
CA TRP A 186 3.37 1.43 -8.18
C TRP A 186 2.06 2.02 -8.72
N LYS A 187 1.87 3.35 -8.62
CA LYS A 187 0.71 4.06 -9.17
C LYS A 187 0.59 3.86 -10.68
N GLU A 188 1.70 3.95 -11.42
CA GLU A 188 1.72 3.73 -12.86
C GLU A 188 1.38 2.29 -13.24
N ASN A 189 1.96 1.31 -12.55
CA ASN A 189 1.67 -0.10 -12.78
C ASN A 189 0.22 -0.42 -12.45
N LYS A 190 -0.30 0.08 -11.32
CA LYS A 190 -1.71 -0.09 -10.96
C LYS A 190 -2.67 0.60 -11.92
N LYS A 191 -2.31 1.76 -12.46
CA LYS A 191 -3.11 2.39 -13.52
C LYS A 191 -3.17 1.53 -14.78
N LYS A 192 -2.06 0.89 -15.16
CA LYS A 192 -2.01 -0.06 -16.29
C LYS A 192 -2.83 -1.32 -16.02
N ASP A 193 -2.77 -1.87 -14.81
CA ASP A 193 -3.56 -3.05 -14.42
C ASP A 193 -5.06 -2.72 -14.41
N MET A 194 -5.42 -1.58 -13.81
CA MET A 194 -6.81 -1.12 -13.72
C MET A 194 -7.38 -0.72 -15.08
N GLN A 195 -6.56 -0.31 -16.05
CA GLN A 195 -7.00 -0.09 -17.43
C GLN A 195 -7.59 -1.36 -18.03
N ASN A 196 -6.95 -2.52 -17.86
CA ASN A 196 -7.48 -3.80 -18.36
C ASN A 196 -8.80 -4.17 -17.66
N GLU A 197 -8.90 -3.98 -16.35
CA GLU A 197 -10.15 -4.23 -15.61
C GLU A 197 -11.29 -3.32 -16.06
N ILE A 198 -11.01 -2.03 -16.28
CA ILE A 198 -12.00 -1.07 -16.81
C ILE A 198 -12.44 -1.50 -18.21
N GLN A 199 -11.50 -1.85 -19.11
CA GLN A 199 -11.82 -2.32 -20.46
C GLN A 199 -12.70 -3.59 -20.44
N LEU A 200 -12.41 -4.56 -19.57
CA LEU A 200 -13.22 -5.76 -19.41
C LEU A 200 -14.63 -5.45 -18.90
N LYS A 201 -14.75 -4.47 -17.98
CA LYS A 201 -16.05 -4.02 -17.50
C LYS A 201 -16.84 -3.32 -18.61
N THR A 202 -16.21 -2.43 -19.38
CA THR A 202 -16.83 -1.76 -20.53
C THR A 202 -17.31 -2.77 -21.57
N ILE A 203 -16.50 -3.78 -21.91
CA ILE A 203 -16.92 -4.86 -22.81
C ILE A 203 -18.17 -5.56 -22.27
N SER A 204 -18.19 -5.88 -20.98
CA SER A 204 -19.32 -6.60 -20.38
C SER A 204 -20.61 -5.78 -20.41
N GLU A 205 -20.52 -4.46 -20.22
CA GLU A 205 -21.65 -3.53 -20.36
C GLU A 205 -22.16 -3.45 -21.81
N ILE A 206 -21.25 -3.36 -22.79
CA ILE A 206 -21.61 -3.34 -24.22
C ILE A 206 -22.24 -4.67 -24.66
N GLU A 207 -21.65 -5.81 -24.25
CA GLU A 207 -22.21 -7.14 -24.53
C GLU A 207 -23.63 -7.29 -23.99
N GLN A 208 -23.92 -6.73 -22.82
CA GLN A 208 -25.25 -6.76 -22.23
C GLN A 208 -26.25 -5.98 -23.09
N HIS A 209 -25.88 -4.77 -23.54
CA HIS A 209 -26.72 -3.97 -24.43
C HIS A 209 -26.97 -4.67 -25.77
N PHE A 210 -25.94 -5.21 -26.42
CA PHE A 210 -26.10 -5.88 -27.71
C PHE A 210 -26.95 -7.15 -27.63
N LYS A 211 -26.99 -7.83 -26.47
CA LYS A 211 -27.90 -8.96 -26.25
C LYS A 211 -29.37 -8.55 -26.25
N GLU A 212 -29.70 -7.33 -25.84
CA GLU A 212 -31.07 -6.79 -25.91
C GLU A 212 -31.49 -6.55 -27.37
N ASP A 213 -30.54 -6.09 -28.19
CA ASP A 213 -30.75 -5.81 -29.61
C ASP A 213 -30.70 -7.06 -30.51
N LEU A 214 -30.26 -8.20 -29.99
CA LEU A 214 -30.06 -9.46 -30.74
C LEU A 214 -31.32 -9.89 -31.53
N ASN A 215 -32.52 -9.56 -31.04
CA ASN A 215 -33.78 -9.88 -31.69
C ASN A 215 -34.02 -9.11 -33.01
N GLU A 216 -33.34 -7.98 -33.22
CA GLU A 216 -33.50 -7.15 -34.42
C GLU A 216 -32.82 -7.78 -35.64
N ASN A 217 -31.55 -8.20 -35.51
CA ASN A 217 -30.86 -8.98 -36.54
C ASN A 217 -29.85 -9.97 -35.92
N PRO A 218 -30.26 -11.22 -35.63
CA PRO A 218 -29.43 -12.15 -34.88
C PRO A 218 -28.08 -12.47 -35.54
N LYS A 219 -28.05 -12.63 -36.87
CA LYS A 219 -26.83 -13.05 -37.59
C LYS A 219 -25.73 -11.98 -37.54
N GLU A 220 -26.08 -10.72 -37.81
CA GLU A 220 -25.09 -9.62 -37.86
C GLU A 220 -24.65 -9.20 -36.46
N ILE A 221 -25.57 -9.15 -35.50
CA ILE A 221 -25.23 -8.81 -34.11
C ILE A 221 -24.39 -9.92 -33.47
N GLU A 222 -24.62 -11.20 -33.78
CA GLU A 222 -23.78 -12.31 -33.31
C GLU A 222 -22.35 -12.22 -33.86
N ASN A 223 -22.16 -11.81 -35.13
CA ASN A 223 -20.83 -11.58 -35.70
C ASN A 223 -20.08 -10.47 -34.96
N ILE A 224 -20.75 -9.36 -34.65
CA ILE A 224 -20.17 -8.25 -33.88
C ILE A 224 -19.83 -8.69 -32.44
N LEU A 225 -20.73 -9.44 -31.79
CA LEU A 225 -20.48 -10.03 -30.47
C LEU A 225 -19.28 -10.98 -30.47
N ASN A 226 -19.06 -11.75 -31.54
CA ASN A 226 -17.88 -12.61 -31.68
C ASN A 226 -16.59 -11.78 -31.75
N SER A 227 -16.56 -10.69 -32.53
CA SER A 227 -15.41 -9.77 -32.57
C SER A 227 -15.10 -9.18 -31.19
N ILE A 228 -16.12 -8.79 -30.43
CA ILE A 228 -15.96 -8.29 -29.05
C ILE A 228 -15.44 -9.38 -28.11
N ASN A 229 -15.94 -10.61 -28.24
CA ASN A 229 -15.47 -11.75 -27.45
C ASN A 229 -13.99 -12.08 -27.73
N ASP A 230 -13.54 -11.93 -28.98
CA ASP A 230 -12.13 -12.11 -29.33
C ASP A 230 -11.25 -11.09 -28.60
N ILE A 231 -11.64 -9.81 -28.62
CA ILE A 231 -10.97 -8.72 -27.89
C ILE A 231 -10.94 -9.01 -26.38
N LYS A 232 -12.08 -9.44 -25.81
CA LYS A 232 -12.17 -9.85 -24.40
C LYS A 232 -11.19 -10.98 -24.08
N SER A 233 -11.09 -11.97 -24.96
CA SER A 233 -10.18 -13.10 -24.77
C SER A 233 -8.72 -12.67 -24.78
N GLU A 234 -8.34 -11.70 -25.62
CA GLU A 234 -6.99 -11.14 -25.66
C GLU A 234 -6.65 -10.38 -24.38
N LEU A 235 -7.58 -9.58 -23.86
CA LEU A 235 -7.42 -8.86 -22.59
C LEU A 235 -7.26 -9.83 -21.40
N ILE A 236 -8.05 -10.92 -21.36
CA ILE A 236 -7.93 -11.96 -20.32
C ILE A 236 -6.58 -12.68 -20.39
N LYS A 237 -6.05 -12.90 -21.60
CA LYS A 237 -4.71 -13.49 -21.81
C LYS A 237 -3.56 -12.55 -21.42
N GLY A 238 -3.86 -11.31 -21.03
CA GLY A 238 -2.88 -10.32 -20.59
C GLY A 238 -2.29 -9.47 -21.72
N ASN A 239 -2.84 -9.55 -22.95
CA ASN A 239 -2.47 -8.62 -24.01
C ASN A 239 -2.93 -7.22 -23.65
N LYS A 240 -2.07 -6.22 -23.90
CA LYS A 240 -2.37 -4.82 -23.60
C LYS A 240 -2.87 -4.12 -24.85
N ILE A 241 -4.08 -3.59 -24.79
CA ILE A 241 -4.66 -2.74 -25.83
C ILE A 241 -4.60 -1.30 -25.33
N ASP A 242 -3.95 -0.42 -26.10
CA ASP A 242 -3.92 1.01 -25.76
C ASP A 242 -5.34 1.58 -25.64
N GLY A 243 -5.56 2.45 -24.66
CA GLY A 243 -6.88 2.96 -24.34
C GLY A 243 -7.54 3.74 -25.50
N LYS A 244 -6.76 4.42 -26.33
CA LYS A 244 -7.32 5.12 -27.50
C LYS A 244 -7.78 4.14 -28.56
N ASN A 245 -6.93 3.16 -28.87
CA ASN A 245 -7.26 2.11 -29.84
C ASN A 245 -8.49 1.30 -29.38
N PHE A 246 -8.54 0.93 -28.09
CA PHE A 246 -9.71 0.27 -27.51
C PHE A 246 -10.99 1.08 -27.71
N ASN A 247 -10.96 2.38 -27.41
CA ASN A 247 -12.14 3.25 -27.56
C ASN A 247 -12.55 3.41 -29.03
N GLU A 248 -11.61 3.47 -29.96
CA GLU A 248 -11.90 3.52 -31.40
C GLU A 248 -12.55 2.22 -31.90
N ILE A 249 -12.03 1.07 -31.49
CA ILE A 249 -12.61 -0.24 -31.81
C ILE A 249 -14.03 -0.32 -31.25
N MET A 250 -14.23 -0.05 -29.95
CA MET A 250 -15.55 -0.11 -29.32
C MET A 250 -16.54 0.86 -29.94
N ARG A 251 -16.10 2.08 -30.30
CA ARG A 251 -16.96 3.05 -30.99
C ARG A 251 -17.45 2.51 -32.32
N LYS A 252 -16.56 1.88 -33.09
CA LYS A 252 -16.92 1.29 -34.38
C LYS A 252 -17.96 0.17 -34.21
N GLU A 253 -17.74 -0.77 -33.28
CA GLU A 253 -18.69 -1.86 -33.04
C GLU A 253 -20.07 -1.33 -32.59
N ILE A 254 -20.11 -0.26 -31.77
CA ILE A 254 -21.35 0.42 -31.38
C ILE A 254 -22.04 1.06 -32.59
N GLU A 255 -21.29 1.71 -33.48
CA GLU A 255 -21.83 2.32 -34.70
C GLU A 255 -22.38 1.26 -35.67
N ASP A 256 -21.69 0.13 -35.79
CA ASP A 256 -22.12 -1.01 -36.59
C ASP A 256 -23.44 -1.60 -36.06
N VAL A 257 -23.57 -1.87 -34.74
CA VAL A 257 -24.85 -2.35 -34.16
C VAL A 257 -25.97 -1.33 -34.33
N ASN A 258 -25.71 -0.04 -34.06
CA ASN A 258 -26.71 1.01 -34.24
C ASN A 258 -27.22 1.07 -35.69
N THR A 259 -26.32 0.90 -36.66
CA THR A 259 -26.67 0.86 -38.09
C THR A 259 -27.57 -0.33 -38.39
N VAL A 260 -27.24 -1.51 -37.87
CA VAL A 260 -28.03 -2.74 -38.03
C VAL A 260 -29.44 -2.58 -37.45
N VAL A 261 -29.56 -2.07 -36.22
CA VAL A 261 -30.85 -1.84 -35.53
C VAL A 261 -31.67 -0.76 -36.25
N LEU A 262 -31.03 0.31 -36.71
CA LEU A 262 -31.69 1.38 -37.45
C LEU A 262 -32.28 0.86 -38.77
N ASN A 263 -31.50 0.11 -39.54
CA ASN A 263 -31.94 -0.48 -40.81
C ASN A 263 -33.16 -1.41 -40.60
N GLU A 264 -33.15 -2.23 -39.55
CA GLU A 264 -34.27 -3.09 -39.20
C GLU A 264 -35.52 -2.29 -38.80
N THR A 265 -35.33 -1.22 -38.02
CA THR A 265 -36.41 -0.33 -37.60
C THR A 265 -37.05 0.36 -38.81
N ILE A 266 -36.24 0.85 -39.74
CA ILE A 266 -36.70 1.45 -41.00
C ILE A 266 -37.51 0.43 -41.81
N ARG A 267 -37.00 -0.80 -41.96
CA ARG A 267 -37.70 -1.89 -42.67
C ARG A 267 -39.06 -2.22 -42.04
N LYS A 268 -39.13 -2.32 -40.71
CA LYS A 268 -40.40 -2.56 -39.97
C LYS A 268 -41.41 -1.43 -40.19
N GLU A 269 -40.98 -0.18 -40.11
CA GLU A 269 -41.85 0.98 -40.35
C GLU A 269 -42.33 1.05 -41.81
N MET A 270 -41.47 0.74 -42.77
CA MET A 270 -41.82 0.67 -44.18
C MET A 270 -42.90 -0.38 -44.45
N VAL A 271 -42.70 -1.60 -43.92
CA VAL A 271 -43.67 -2.70 -44.05
C VAL A 271 -45.03 -2.31 -43.45
N LYS A 272 -45.06 -1.71 -42.25
CA LYS A 272 -46.32 -1.22 -41.63
C LYS A 272 -47.05 -0.24 -42.53
N ARG A 273 -46.31 0.68 -43.17
CA ARG A 273 -46.87 1.71 -44.06
C ARG A 273 -47.38 1.13 -45.37
N ILE A 274 -46.65 0.19 -45.98
CA ILE A 274 -47.10 -0.57 -47.16
C ILE A 274 -48.42 -1.28 -46.85
N ILE A 275 -48.51 -1.99 -45.71
CA ILE A 275 -49.74 -2.67 -45.30
C ILE A 275 -50.90 -1.68 -45.15
N LYS A 276 -50.65 -0.51 -44.55
CA LYS A 276 -51.67 0.53 -44.37
C LYS A 276 -52.16 1.10 -45.72
N SER A 277 -51.23 1.37 -46.63
CA SER A 277 -51.53 1.87 -47.98
C SER A 277 -52.35 0.84 -48.79
N LEU A 278 -51.93 -0.43 -48.80
CA LEU A 278 -52.68 -1.51 -49.47
C LEU A 278 -54.10 -1.67 -48.91
N LYS A 279 -54.27 -1.57 -47.59
CA LYS A 279 -55.60 -1.59 -46.96
C LYS A 279 -56.45 -0.39 -47.35
N HIS A 280 -55.87 0.81 -47.46
CA HIS A 280 -56.58 2.02 -47.90
C HIS A 280 -57.09 1.87 -49.34
N SER A 281 -56.29 1.24 -50.22
CA SER A 281 -56.66 0.90 -51.59
C SER A 281 -57.62 -0.29 -51.72
N GLY A 282 -58.16 -0.80 -50.60
CA GLY A 282 -59.20 -1.85 -50.58
C GLY A 282 -58.69 -3.27 -50.71
N PHE A 283 -57.39 -3.53 -50.51
CA PHE A 283 -56.85 -4.88 -50.50
C PHE A 283 -56.97 -5.56 -49.12
N VAL A 284 -57.15 -6.88 -49.14
CA VAL A 284 -56.96 -7.74 -47.97
C VAL A 284 -55.50 -8.20 -47.96
N VAL A 285 -54.76 -7.77 -46.94
CA VAL A 285 -53.32 -8.02 -46.81
C VAL A 285 -53.07 -9.25 -45.92
N SER A 286 -52.23 -10.17 -46.40
CA SER A 286 -51.77 -11.32 -45.60
C SER A 286 -50.62 -10.94 -44.65
N ASN A 287 -50.36 -11.77 -43.64
CA ASN A 287 -49.26 -11.53 -42.71
C ASN A 287 -47.91 -11.48 -43.46
N PRO A 288 -47.07 -10.47 -43.21
CA PRO A 288 -45.73 -10.37 -43.81
C PRO A 288 -44.90 -11.62 -43.52
N LYS A 289 -44.16 -12.09 -44.53
CA LYS A 289 -43.25 -13.24 -44.40
C LYS A 289 -41.85 -12.81 -44.78
N ILE A 290 -40.86 -13.25 -43.99
CA ILE A 290 -39.45 -13.10 -44.34
C ILE A 290 -39.08 -14.29 -45.23
N ILE A 291 -38.50 -14.01 -46.40
CA ILE A 291 -38.04 -14.99 -47.38
C ILE A 291 -36.56 -14.69 -47.67
N GLU A 292 -35.77 -15.73 -47.89
CA GLU A 292 -34.38 -15.59 -48.31
C GLU A 292 -34.32 -15.78 -49.83
N GLU A 293 -34.01 -14.71 -50.57
CA GLU A 293 -33.84 -14.72 -52.03
C GLU A 293 -32.41 -14.24 -52.34
N ASN A 294 -31.64 -15.00 -53.11
CA ASN A 294 -30.23 -14.71 -53.45
C ASN A 294 -29.29 -14.46 -52.25
N GLY A 295 -29.60 -15.02 -51.07
CA GLY A 295 -28.81 -14.82 -49.85
C GLY A 295 -29.17 -13.54 -49.07
N GLU A 296 -30.15 -12.76 -49.54
CA GLU A 296 -30.67 -11.59 -48.85
C GLU A 296 -32.02 -11.91 -48.19
N LYS A 297 -32.24 -11.41 -46.97
CA LYS A 297 -33.54 -11.51 -46.29
C LYS A 297 -34.46 -10.40 -46.79
N ILE A 298 -35.58 -10.79 -47.40
CA ILE A 298 -36.58 -9.89 -47.97
C ILE A 298 -37.92 -10.10 -47.25
N VAL A 299 -38.58 -9.01 -46.86
CA VAL A 299 -39.96 -9.08 -46.36
C VAL A 299 -40.92 -9.02 -47.52
N LYS A 300 -41.68 -10.09 -47.71
CA LYS A 300 -42.73 -10.17 -48.72
C LYS A 300 -44.10 -9.94 -48.08
N VAL A 301 -44.82 -8.97 -48.61
CA VAL A 301 -46.21 -8.64 -48.27
C VAL A 301 -47.07 -8.94 -49.49
N ILE A 302 -48.04 -9.86 -49.34
CA ILE A 302 -48.97 -10.23 -50.41
C ILE A 302 -50.36 -9.75 -50.03
N ALA A 303 -51.02 -9.05 -50.95
CA ALA A 303 -52.37 -8.53 -50.78
C ALA A 303 -53.27 -8.87 -51.97
N LYS A 304 -54.55 -9.13 -51.72
CA LYS A 304 -55.53 -9.51 -52.76
C LYS A 304 -56.84 -8.74 -52.61
N LYS A 305 -57.46 -8.36 -53.73
CA LYS A 305 -58.83 -7.83 -53.76
C LYS A 305 -59.85 -8.95 -53.99
N PRO A 306 -61.11 -8.78 -53.55
CA PRO A 306 -62.19 -9.70 -53.89
C PRO A 306 -62.40 -9.87 -55.41
N SER A 307 -62.00 -8.88 -56.22
CA SER A 307 -62.05 -8.92 -57.68
C SER A 307 -61.01 -9.84 -58.34
N GLY A 308 -60.05 -10.40 -57.57
CA GLY A 308 -58.98 -11.26 -58.09
C GLY A 308 -57.63 -10.56 -58.29
N ASN A 309 -57.58 -9.23 -58.22
CA ASN A 309 -56.37 -8.42 -58.38
C ASN A 309 -55.40 -8.67 -57.21
N THR A 310 -54.10 -8.73 -57.49
CA THR A 310 -53.08 -9.03 -56.48
C THR A 310 -51.96 -8.01 -56.47
N ALA A 311 -51.49 -7.64 -55.28
CA ALA A 311 -50.32 -6.79 -55.09
C ALA A 311 -49.27 -7.57 -54.28
N ILE A 312 -48.03 -7.56 -54.76
CA ILE A 312 -46.89 -8.16 -54.08
C ILE A 312 -45.86 -7.06 -53.84
N CYS A 313 -45.47 -6.90 -52.59
CA CYS A 313 -44.55 -5.89 -52.13
C CYS A 313 -43.37 -6.57 -51.42
N SER A 314 -42.14 -6.21 -51.77
CA SER A 314 -40.91 -6.77 -51.23
C SER A 314 -40.02 -5.66 -50.69
N VAL A 315 -39.60 -5.76 -49.42
CA VAL A 315 -38.73 -4.78 -48.75
C VAL A 315 -37.46 -5.46 -48.27
N LYS A 316 -36.30 -4.91 -48.66
CA LYS A 316 -34.97 -5.35 -48.23
C LYS A 316 -34.50 -4.64 -46.95
N ILE A 317 -33.37 -5.09 -46.39
CA ILE A 317 -32.79 -4.56 -45.15
C ILE A 317 -32.23 -3.13 -45.28
N ASP A 318 -31.74 -2.77 -46.47
CA ASP A 318 -31.26 -1.43 -46.83
C ASP A 318 -32.40 -0.42 -47.10
N GLY A 319 -33.66 -0.87 -47.02
CA GLY A 319 -34.83 -0.07 -47.34
C GLY A 319 -35.19 -0.05 -48.83
N GLU A 320 -34.50 -0.82 -49.69
CA GLU A 320 -34.92 -1.00 -51.07
C GLU A 320 -36.30 -1.68 -51.11
N PHE A 321 -37.19 -1.11 -51.91
CA PHE A 321 -38.57 -1.57 -52.02
C PHE A 321 -38.97 -1.79 -53.47
N THR A 322 -39.56 -2.95 -53.72
CA THR A 322 -40.09 -3.34 -55.04
C THR A 322 -41.55 -3.77 -54.90
N TYR A 323 -42.34 -3.51 -55.93
CA TYR A 323 -43.76 -3.88 -55.95
C TYR A 323 -44.18 -4.41 -57.32
N SER A 324 -45.17 -5.30 -57.33
CA SER A 324 -45.83 -5.85 -58.52
C SER A 324 -47.35 -5.85 -58.32
N PHE A 325 -48.10 -5.38 -59.32
CA PHE A 325 -49.56 -5.41 -59.34
C PHE A 325 -50.02 -6.28 -60.52
N ASP A 326 -50.61 -7.42 -60.21
CA ASP A 326 -50.98 -8.46 -61.16
C ASP A 326 -52.50 -8.72 -61.16
N ASN A 327 -52.99 -9.39 -62.21
CA ASN A 327 -54.42 -9.71 -62.43
C ASN A 327 -55.34 -8.48 -62.57
N TYR A 328 -54.91 -7.46 -63.31
CA TYR A 328 -55.73 -6.31 -63.66
C TYR A 328 -56.23 -6.40 -65.11
N GLU A 329 -57.50 -6.09 -65.33
CA GLU A 329 -58.07 -5.92 -66.67
C GLU A 329 -57.92 -4.46 -67.14
N GLY A 330 -57.29 -4.24 -68.30
CA GLY A 330 -57.11 -2.92 -68.90
C GLY A 330 -56.27 -1.95 -68.06
N GLN A 331 -56.68 -0.68 -67.98
CA GLN A 331 -55.95 0.39 -67.26
C GLN A 331 -56.34 0.53 -65.77
N ALA A 332 -57.11 -0.42 -65.22
CA ALA A 332 -57.57 -0.35 -63.83
C ALA A 332 -56.40 -0.36 -62.82
N CYS A 333 -55.24 -0.92 -63.19
CA CYS A 333 -54.03 -0.92 -62.35
C CYS A 333 -53.48 0.50 -62.11
N LYS A 334 -53.58 1.40 -63.10
CA LYS A 334 -52.98 2.74 -63.03
C LYS A 334 -53.59 3.59 -61.92
N ASN A 335 -54.88 3.39 -61.59
CA ASN A 335 -55.55 4.11 -60.51
C ASN A 335 -55.10 3.64 -59.12
N ASP A 336 -55.03 2.33 -58.91
CA ASP A 336 -54.59 1.75 -57.63
C ASP A 336 -53.10 2.03 -57.36
N ILE A 337 -52.24 1.93 -58.39
CA ILE A 337 -50.82 2.27 -58.31
C ILE A 337 -50.64 3.75 -57.98
N LYS A 338 -51.42 4.64 -58.61
CA LYS A 338 -51.33 6.09 -58.35
C LYS A 338 -51.72 6.45 -56.92
N ILE A 339 -52.76 5.82 -56.36
CA ILE A 339 -53.14 6.01 -54.94
C ILE A 339 -52.04 5.48 -54.03
N PHE A 340 -51.54 4.26 -54.32
CA PHE A 340 -50.48 3.62 -53.57
C PHE A 340 -49.19 4.45 -53.54
N GLU A 341 -48.74 4.97 -54.68
CA GLU A 341 -47.58 5.85 -54.79
C GLU A 341 -47.79 7.20 -54.12
N GLN A 342 -48.97 7.81 -54.22
CA GLN A 342 -49.26 9.08 -53.57
C GLN A 342 -49.21 8.95 -52.05
N ASP A 343 -49.72 7.85 -51.51
CA ASP A 343 -49.65 7.53 -50.09
C ASP A 343 -48.21 7.30 -49.65
N LEU A 344 -47.39 6.63 -50.47
CA LEU A 344 -45.96 6.47 -50.19
C LEU A 344 -45.18 7.80 -50.27
N LYS A 345 -45.41 8.62 -51.31
CA LYS A 345 -44.75 9.94 -51.54
C LYS A 345 -45.07 10.95 -50.43
N LYS A 346 -46.34 11.03 -49.99
CA LYS A 346 -46.76 11.91 -48.87
C LYS A 346 -46.09 11.57 -47.55
N ILE A 347 -45.69 10.32 -47.38
CA ILE A 347 -45.22 9.77 -46.11
C ILE A 347 -43.69 9.83 -46.00
N TYR A 348 -42.98 9.71 -47.12
CA TYR A 348 -41.53 9.57 -47.08
C TYR A 348 -40.76 10.88 -47.24
N GLY A 349 -41.36 11.96 -47.75
CA GLY A 349 -40.58 13.16 -48.13
C GLY A 349 -39.43 12.85 -49.12
N VAL A 350 -39.40 11.63 -49.67
CA VAL A 350 -38.42 11.11 -50.61
C VAL A 350 -39.10 11.05 -51.95
N GLU A 351 -38.60 11.85 -52.87
CA GLU A 351 -38.80 11.61 -54.29
C GLU A 351 -38.39 10.16 -54.56
N LEU A 352 -39.26 9.36 -55.20
CA LEU A 352 -38.89 8.03 -55.71
C LEU A 352 -37.82 8.25 -56.81
N SER A 353 -36.61 8.57 -56.39
CA SER A 353 -35.60 9.25 -57.21
C SER A 353 -34.99 8.33 -58.27
N ASN A 354 -35.25 7.02 -58.18
CA ASN A 354 -34.78 6.00 -59.10
C ASN A 354 -35.89 4.98 -59.41
N GLU A 355 -37.10 5.44 -59.75
CA GLU A 355 -38.14 4.53 -60.25
C GLU A 355 -37.69 3.89 -61.57
N ARG A 356 -37.42 2.58 -61.54
CA ARG A 356 -37.13 1.78 -62.74
C ARG A 356 -38.27 0.80 -62.96
N VAL A 357 -39.08 1.08 -63.97
CA VAL A 357 -40.14 0.15 -64.40
C VAL A 357 -39.47 -1.09 -65.02
N ILE A 358 -39.55 -2.22 -64.31
CA ILE A 358 -38.96 -3.49 -64.74
C ILE A 358 -39.80 -4.14 -65.84
N TRP A 359 -41.12 -3.93 -65.82
CA TRP A 359 -42.06 -4.38 -66.83
C TRP A 359 -43.40 -3.64 -66.69
N GLU A 360 -44.00 -3.21 -67.80
CA GLU A 360 -45.36 -2.64 -67.86
C GLU A 360 -46.15 -3.37 -68.95
N ASN A 361 -47.44 -3.61 -68.73
CA ASN A 361 -48.31 -4.29 -69.70
C ASN A 361 -48.34 -3.47 -71.00
N PRO A 362 -47.96 -4.03 -72.17
CA PRO A 362 -47.96 -3.28 -73.41
C PRO A 362 -49.38 -2.80 -73.75
N ASP A 363 -49.63 -1.50 -73.65
CA ASP A 363 -50.92 -0.90 -73.99
C ASP A 363 -51.29 -1.30 -75.44
N ARG A 364 -52.52 -1.80 -75.64
CA ARG A 364 -53.12 -1.89 -76.99
C ARG A 364 -53.44 -0.47 -77.46
N ILE A 365 -52.49 0.20 -78.12
CA ILE A 365 -52.63 1.60 -78.56
C ILE A 365 -53.54 1.77 -79.82
N SER A 366 -54.20 0.72 -80.35
CA SER A 366 -55.13 0.92 -81.48
C SER A 366 -56.35 0.00 -81.49
N ALA A 367 -57.51 0.60 -81.75
CA ALA A 367 -58.81 -0.03 -81.97
C ALA A 367 -58.91 -0.82 -83.30
N THR A 368 -57.78 -1.20 -83.91
CA THR A 368 -57.67 -1.94 -85.18
C THR A 368 -56.66 -3.09 -85.15
N ALA A 369 -56.26 -3.55 -83.97
CA ALA A 369 -55.48 -4.79 -83.87
C ALA A 369 -56.38 -6.02 -84.10
N LYS A 370 -56.09 -6.81 -85.14
CA LYS A 370 -56.80 -8.07 -85.45
C LYS A 370 -56.72 -9.03 -84.25
N PRO A 371 -57.78 -9.82 -83.97
CA PRO A 371 -57.72 -10.87 -82.97
C PRO A 371 -56.63 -11.89 -83.37
N ILE A 372 -55.82 -12.30 -82.39
CA ILE A 372 -54.96 -13.46 -82.54
C ILE A 372 -55.90 -14.67 -82.48
N ASP A 373 -55.90 -15.44 -83.57
CA ASP A 373 -56.77 -16.58 -83.76
C ASP A 373 -56.44 -17.68 -82.73
N ASN A 374 -57.49 -18.23 -82.13
CA ASN A 374 -57.43 -19.11 -80.97
C ASN A 374 -57.32 -20.57 -81.45
N ASN A 375 -56.29 -20.87 -82.25
CA ASN A 375 -56.18 -22.16 -82.93
C ASN A 375 -54.76 -22.74 -82.90
N PHE A 376 -54.19 -22.91 -81.71
CA PHE A 376 -53.15 -23.92 -81.46
C PHE A 376 -53.31 -24.54 -80.08
N MET A 377 -54.45 -25.22 -79.89
CA MET A 377 -54.53 -26.39 -79.01
C MET A 377 -55.16 -27.52 -79.85
N ASN A 378 -54.42 -28.63 -79.96
CA ASN A 378 -54.78 -29.95 -80.51
C ASN A 378 -54.43 -30.24 -81.99
N LYS A 379 -53.23 -30.81 -82.20
CA LYS A 379 -52.99 -32.21 -82.66
C LYS A 379 -51.65 -32.32 -83.39
N GLY A 380 -50.88 -33.37 -83.06
CA GLY A 380 -49.77 -33.89 -83.87
C GLY A 380 -48.40 -33.60 -83.30
#